data_AF-A0A7J4IMM8-F1
#
_entry.id   AF-A0A7J4IMM8-F1
#
_cell.length_a   1.000
_cell.length_b   1.000
_cell.length_c   1.000
_cell.angle_alpha   90.00
_cell.angle_beta   90.00
_cell.angle_gamma   90.00
#
_symmetry.space_group_name_H-M   'P 1'
#
loop_
_entity.id
_entity.type
_entity.pdbx_description
1 polymer ?
#
loop_
_entity_poly.entity_id
_entity_poly.type
_entity_poly.pdbx_seq_one_letter_code
_entity_poly.pdbx_strand_id
1 'polypeptide(L)'
;MFEQFFPNGMLHYLAGGLLIGAGVSFIFLMTGLVSGTSTFFSSAWSYFSTLPFFRQKSFLESRQWRLAFALGLALGGFAFLLTLGNGQAASTGVQWWRLLAGGALAGFGARMAGGCTSGHGICGLSSLQLPSLAAVITFLTTAIITAHAVQLAGVLP
;
A
#
# COMPACT_ATOMS: atom_id res chain seq x y z
N MET A 1 -9.69 -3.19 -28.61
CA MET A 1 -10.01 -2.29 -27.48
C MET A 1 -9.47 -2.84 -26.16
N PHE A 2 -9.77 -4.09 -25.77
CA PHE A 2 -9.22 -4.71 -24.55
C PHE A 2 -7.68 -4.80 -24.50
N GLU A 3 -7.03 -5.13 -25.62
CA GLU A 3 -5.56 -5.14 -25.77
C GLU A 3 -4.92 -3.78 -25.46
N GLN A 4 -5.65 -2.67 -25.65
CA GLN A 4 -5.14 -1.31 -25.41
C GLN A 4 -5.12 -0.98 -23.91
N PHE A 5 -6.02 -1.57 -23.13
CA PHE A 5 -6.07 -1.42 -21.67
C PHE A 5 -5.22 -2.48 -20.94
N PHE A 6 -5.04 -3.66 -21.55
CA PHE A 6 -4.32 -4.79 -20.97
C PHE A 6 -3.22 -5.30 -21.93
N PRO A 7 -2.13 -4.53 -22.13
CA PRO A 7 -1.09 -4.85 -23.10
C PRO A 7 -0.33 -6.15 -22.79
N ASN A 8 -0.37 -6.61 -21.54
CA ASN A 8 0.26 -7.85 -21.08
C ASN A 8 -0.75 -8.99 -20.91
N GLY A 9 -1.96 -8.85 -21.45
CA GLY A 9 -3.07 -9.78 -21.26
C GLY A 9 -3.72 -9.69 -19.86
N MET A 10 -4.95 -10.19 -19.74
CA MET A 10 -5.76 -10.09 -18.51
C MET A 10 -5.29 -11.05 -17.40
N LEU A 11 -4.65 -12.16 -17.77
CA LEU A 11 -4.31 -13.25 -16.84
C LEU A 11 -3.43 -12.79 -15.68
N HIS A 12 -2.45 -11.92 -15.93
CA HIS A 12 -1.54 -11.41 -14.89
C HIS A 12 -2.26 -10.59 -13.83
N TYR A 13 -3.23 -9.76 -14.23
CA TYR A 13 -4.03 -8.95 -13.31
C TYR A 13 -4.96 -9.82 -12.46
N LEU A 14 -5.60 -10.82 -13.07
CA LEU A 14 -6.46 -11.76 -12.37
C LEU A 14 -5.68 -12.62 -11.38
N ALA A 15 -4.56 -13.20 -11.84
CA ALA A 15 -3.69 -14.03 -11.01
C ALA A 15 -3.12 -13.23 -9.83
N GLY A 16 -2.63 -12.02 -10.07
CA GLY A 16 -2.15 -11.13 -9.01
C GLY A 16 -3.25 -10.77 -8.01
N GLY A 17 -4.45 -10.43 -8.49
CA GLY A 17 -5.61 -10.14 -7.64
C GLY A 17 -6.02 -11.32 -6.77
N LEU A 18 -6.07 -12.53 -7.34
CA LEU A 18 -6.38 -13.76 -6.62
C LEU A 18 -5.32 -14.09 -5.56
N LEU A 19 -4.03 -13.93 -5.88
CA LEU A 19 -2.94 -14.16 -4.93
C LEU A 19 -2.96 -13.17 -3.76
N ILE A 20 -3.19 -11.88 -4.04
CA ILE A 20 -3.32 -10.86 -3.00
C ILE A 20 -4.55 -11.15 -2.14
N GLY A 21 -5.70 -11.46 -2.75
CA GLY A 21 -6.93 -11.81 -2.06
C GLY A 21 -6.75 -13.02 -1.15
N ALA A 22 -6.19 -14.11 -1.66
CA ALA A 22 -5.89 -15.32 -0.90
C ALA A 22 -4.93 -15.04 0.27
N GLY A 23 -3.88 -14.24 0.05
CA GLY A 23 -2.93 -13.85 1.09
C GLY A 23 -3.56 -13.04 2.21
N VAL A 24 -4.39 -12.04 1.88
CA VAL A 24 -5.10 -11.22 2.87
C VAL A 24 -6.15 -12.04 3.63
N SER A 25 -6.89 -12.90 2.94
CA SER A 25 -7.84 -13.83 3.58
C SER A 25 -7.14 -14.80 4.52
N PHE A 26 -5.99 -15.37 4.12
CA PHE A 26 -5.21 -16.27 4.96
C PHE A 26 -4.72 -15.57 6.25
N ILE A 27 -4.19 -14.36 6.11
CA ILE A 27 -3.79 -13.53 7.25
C ILE A 27 -4.96 -13.30 8.21
N PHE A 28 -6.12 -12.91 7.67
CA PHE A 28 -7.29 -12.64 8.47
C PHE A 28 -7.80 -13.90 9.20
N LEU A 29 -7.81 -15.04 8.53
CA LEU A 29 -8.23 -16.32 9.14
C LEU A 29 -7.28 -16.79 10.25
N MET A 30 -5.98 -16.60 10.09
CA MET A 30 -4.99 -17.06 11.08
C MET A 30 -4.84 -16.11 12.27
N THR A 31 -4.97 -14.80 12.06
CA THR A 31 -4.67 -13.79 13.09
C THR A 31 -5.88 -13.04 13.60
N GLY A 32 -7.01 -13.08 12.89
CA GLY A 32 -8.17 -12.23 13.13
C GLY A 32 -7.91 -10.74 12.84
N LEU A 33 -6.75 -10.40 12.27
CA LEU A 33 -6.33 -9.01 12.06
C LEU A 33 -6.43 -8.62 10.58
N VAL A 34 -6.89 -7.39 10.36
CA VAL A 34 -6.95 -6.77 9.03
C VAL A 34 -5.57 -6.24 8.65
N SER A 35 -5.09 -6.58 7.45
CA SER A 35 -3.80 -6.13 6.94
C SER A 35 -3.88 -4.71 6.39
N GLY A 36 -3.25 -3.74 7.06
CA GLY A 36 -3.17 -2.35 6.60
C GLY A 36 -1.76 -1.76 6.73
N THR A 37 -1.18 -1.31 5.62
CA THR A 37 0.23 -0.88 5.57
C THR A 37 0.51 0.42 6.33
N SER A 38 -0.44 1.37 6.39
CA SER A 38 -0.26 2.63 7.14
C SER A 38 -0.12 2.43 8.65
N THR A 39 -0.71 1.37 9.17
CA THR A 39 -0.71 1.11 10.61
C THR A 39 0.64 0.59 11.11
N PHE A 40 1.42 -0.07 10.23
CA PHE A 40 2.81 -0.45 10.48
C PHE A 40 3.67 0.74 10.88
N PHE A 41 3.59 1.86 10.15
CA PHE A 41 4.39 3.06 10.45
C PHE A 41 4.13 3.58 11.87
N SER A 42 2.86 3.69 12.27
CA SER A 42 2.50 4.07 13.66
C SER A 42 2.98 3.06 14.70
N SER A 43 2.89 1.77 14.41
CA SER A 43 3.36 0.73 15.33
C SER A 43 4.88 0.67 15.43
N ALA A 44 5.61 0.93 14.34
CA ALA A 44 7.06 1.06 14.37
C ALA A 44 7.50 2.26 15.23
N TRP A 45 6.78 3.39 15.09
CA TRP A 45 7.07 4.58 15.90
C TRP A 45 6.80 4.39 17.40
N SER A 46 5.95 3.41 17.77
CA SER A 46 5.72 3.06 19.19
C SER A 46 6.96 2.49 19.90
N TYR A 47 7.96 1.99 19.16
CA TYR A 47 9.23 1.54 19.75
C TYR A 47 10.12 2.71 20.19
N PHE A 48 10.03 3.84 19.48
CA PHE A 48 10.96 4.96 19.63
C PHE A 48 10.35 6.18 20.30
N SER A 49 9.02 6.36 20.19
CA SER A 49 8.33 7.53 20.72
C SER A 49 7.54 7.23 21.99
N THR A 50 7.67 8.10 22.99
CA THR A 50 6.92 8.05 24.25
C THR A 50 5.61 8.83 24.19
N LEU A 51 5.24 9.41 23.04
CA LEU A 51 4.02 10.19 22.90
C LEU A 51 2.77 9.33 23.16
N PRO A 52 1.73 9.87 23.83
CA PRO A 52 0.52 9.13 24.19
C PRO A 52 -0.17 8.47 22.99
N PHE A 53 -0.12 9.14 21.82
CA PHE A 53 -0.69 8.64 20.57
C PHE A 53 -0.06 7.32 20.10
N PHE A 54 1.26 7.17 20.19
CA PHE A 54 1.95 5.96 19.74
C PHE A 54 1.91 4.83 20.77
N ARG A 55 1.55 5.14 22.03
CA ARG A 55 1.45 4.17 23.14
C ARG A 55 0.03 3.61 23.33
N GLN A 56 -0.85 3.76 22.35
CA GLN A 56 -2.17 3.14 22.38
C GLN A 56 -2.05 1.61 22.48
N LYS A 57 -2.88 0.99 23.33
CA LYS A 57 -2.86 -0.46 23.60
C LYS A 57 -2.95 -1.29 22.31
N SER A 58 -3.79 -0.86 21.37
CA SER A 58 -3.93 -1.48 20.04
C SER A 58 -2.64 -1.50 19.23
N PHE A 59 -1.80 -0.46 19.32
CA PHE A 59 -0.52 -0.38 18.61
C PHE A 59 0.58 -1.19 19.28
N LEU A 60 0.58 -1.27 20.61
CA LEU A 60 1.54 -2.06 21.37
C LEU A 60 1.32 -3.56 21.24
N GLU A 61 0.07 -4.03 21.24
CA GLU A 61 -0.25 -5.45 21.08
C GLU A 61 0.00 -5.93 19.65
N SER A 62 -0.32 -5.10 18.65
CA SER A 62 -0.15 -5.46 17.24
C SER A 62 1.24 -5.19 16.66
N ARG A 63 2.19 -4.62 17.43
CA ARG A 63 3.50 -4.17 16.91
C ARG A 63 4.34 -5.30 16.30
N GLN A 64 4.37 -6.47 16.93
CA GLN A 64 5.18 -7.61 16.47
C GLN A 64 4.60 -8.19 15.18
N TRP A 65 3.27 -8.39 15.16
CA TRP A 65 2.56 -8.83 13.96
C TRP A 65 2.75 -7.86 12.78
N ARG A 66 2.61 -6.56 13.01
CA ARG A 66 2.77 -5.54 11.95
C ARG A 66 4.20 -5.47 11.42
N LEU A 67 5.20 -5.68 12.28
CA LEU A 67 6.59 -5.83 11.85
C LEU A 67 6.78 -7.08 10.99
N ALA A 68 6.25 -8.23 11.42
CA ALA A 68 6.31 -9.46 10.64
C ALA A 68 5.64 -9.31 9.28
N PHE A 69 4.48 -8.64 9.22
CA PHE A 69 3.79 -8.34 7.97
C PHE A 69 4.63 -7.43 7.04
N ALA A 70 5.21 -6.35 7.58
CA ALA A 70 6.04 -5.44 6.80
C ALA A 70 7.33 -6.11 6.29
N LEU A 71 7.98 -6.91 7.14
CA LEU A 71 9.14 -7.71 6.74
C LEU A 71 8.75 -8.74 5.68
N GLY A 72 7.59 -9.39 5.81
CA GLY A 72 7.06 -10.32 4.82
C GLY A 72 6.86 -9.66 3.45
N LEU A 73 6.30 -8.45 3.41
CA LEU A 73 6.17 -7.68 2.18
C LEU A 73 7.54 -7.32 1.56
N ALA A 74 8.49 -6.87 2.38
CA ALA A 74 9.83 -6.53 1.93
C ALA A 74 10.59 -7.75 1.39
N LEU A 75 10.54 -8.87 2.12
CA LEU A 75 11.15 -10.14 1.72
C LEU A 75 10.49 -10.71 0.47
N GLY A 76 9.16 -10.58 0.32
CA GLY A 76 8.44 -10.99 -0.88
C GLY A 76 8.92 -10.22 -2.12
N GLY A 77 9.06 -8.88 -2.00
CA GLY A 77 9.64 -8.06 -3.06
C GLY A 77 11.09 -8.44 -3.39
N PHE A 78 11.90 -8.70 -2.36
CA PHE A 78 13.28 -9.14 -2.55
C PHE A 78 13.39 -10.52 -3.22
N ALA A 79 12.57 -11.48 -2.80
CA ALA A 79 12.50 -12.80 -3.41
C ALA A 79 12.05 -12.71 -4.88
N PHE A 80 11.11 -11.82 -5.20
CA PHE A 80 10.71 -11.54 -6.58
C PHE A 80 11.91 -11.06 -7.41
N LEU A 81 12.72 -10.12 -6.91
CA LEU A 81 13.91 -9.63 -7.61
C LEU A 81 14.90 -10.75 -7.95
N LEU A 82 15.10 -11.70 -7.03
CA LEU A 82 16.04 -12.81 -7.21
C LEU A 82 15.54 -13.92 -8.15
N THR A 83 14.22 -14.08 -8.26
CA THR A 83 13.61 -15.22 -8.98
C THR A 83 13.06 -14.80 -10.34
N LEU A 84 12.10 -13.87 -10.35
CA LEU A 84 11.35 -13.46 -11.53
C LEU A 84 11.84 -12.13 -12.12
N GLY A 85 12.48 -11.30 -11.30
CA GLY A 85 13.00 -9.98 -11.69
C GLY A 85 14.37 -10.00 -12.37
N ASN A 86 14.94 -11.18 -12.65
CA ASN A 86 16.26 -11.35 -13.26
C ASN A 86 17.40 -10.56 -12.57
N GLY A 87 17.27 -10.29 -11.27
CA GLY A 87 18.25 -9.50 -10.50
C GLY A 87 18.32 -8.02 -10.90
N GLN A 88 17.45 -7.53 -11.78
CA GLN A 88 17.39 -6.13 -12.18
C GLN A 88 16.72 -5.33 -11.07
N ALA A 89 17.51 -4.58 -10.30
CA ALA A 89 16.95 -3.64 -9.33
C ALA A 89 16.12 -2.59 -10.07
N ALA A 90 14.89 -2.35 -9.62
CA ALA A 90 14.02 -1.34 -10.21
C ALA A 90 14.65 0.05 -10.07
N SER A 91 15.23 0.57 -11.16
CA SER A 91 15.75 1.93 -11.22
C SER A 91 14.65 2.90 -11.65
N THR A 92 14.47 3.99 -10.91
CA THR A 92 13.58 5.09 -11.29
C THR A 92 14.41 6.32 -11.66
N GLY A 93 14.02 7.02 -12.73
CA GLY A 93 14.62 8.33 -13.06
C GLY A 93 14.27 9.41 -12.04
N VAL A 94 13.22 9.18 -11.24
CA VAL A 94 12.66 10.18 -10.33
C VAL A 94 13.67 10.58 -9.25
N GLN A 95 13.88 11.90 -9.14
CA GLN A 95 14.73 12.51 -8.12
C GLN A 95 14.32 12.10 -6.70
N TRP A 96 15.29 11.76 -5.86
CA TRP A 96 15.07 11.24 -4.49
C TRP A 96 14.19 12.15 -3.62
N TRP A 97 14.31 13.47 -3.76
CA TRP A 97 13.54 14.43 -2.97
C TRP A 97 12.05 14.42 -3.34
N ARG A 98 11.70 14.14 -4.61
CA ARG A 98 10.31 13.99 -5.08
C ARG A 98 9.68 12.75 -4.49
N LEU A 99 10.44 11.66 -4.40
CA LEU A 99 10.00 10.43 -3.74
C LEU A 99 9.76 10.68 -2.24
N LEU A 100 10.68 11.40 -1.58
CA LEU A 100 10.55 11.74 -0.16
C LEU A 100 9.35 12.66 0.10
N ALA A 101 9.17 13.72 -0.69
CA ALA A 101 8.05 14.63 -0.58
C ALA A 101 6.70 13.93 -0.88
N GLY A 102 6.64 13.13 -1.95
CA GLY A 102 5.46 12.35 -2.31
C GLY A 102 5.10 11.32 -1.22
N GLY A 103 6.09 10.63 -0.67
CA GLY A 103 5.89 9.71 0.45
C GLY A 103 5.37 10.40 1.71
N ALA A 104 5.88 11.58 2.05
CA ALA A 104 5.40 12.37 3.18
C ALA A 104 3.94 12.81 2.99
N LEU A 105 3.58 13.32 1.80
CA LEU A 105 2.21 13.72 1.46
C LEU A 105 1.26 12.52 1.49
N ALA A 106 1.66 11.39 0.89
CA ALA A 106 0.87 10.17 0.88
C ALA A 106 0.67 9.61 2.30
N GLY A 107 1.71 9.63 3.14
CA GLY A 107 1.65 9.21 4.53
C GLY A 107 0.71 10.09 5.37
N PHE A 108 0.80 11.41 5.19
CA PHE A 108 -0.10 12.37 5.83
C PHE A 108 -1.56 12.17 5.39
N GLY A 109 -1.80 12.04 4.08
CA GLY A 109 -3.13 11.76 3.53
C GLY A 109 -3.73 10.45 4.04
N ALA A 110 -2.94 9.36 4.05
CA ALA A 110 -3.38 8.08 4.60
C ALA A 110 -3.73 8.15 6.09
N ARG A 111 -3.08 9.05 6.87
CA ARG A 111 -3.47 9.28 8.26
C ARG A 111 -4.79 10.03 8.36
N MET A 112 -4.96 11.10 7.59
CA MET A 112 -6.20 11.90 7.60
C MET A 112 -7.42 11.07 7.23
N ALA A 113 -7.27 10.13 6.29
CA ALA A 113 -8.35 9.23 5.88
C ALA A 113 -8.61 8.08 6.87
N GLY A 114 -7.78 7.90 7.90
CA GLY A 114 -7.88 6.76 8.83
C GLY A 114 -7.40 5.43 8.24
N GLY A 115 -6.80 5.43 7.05
CA GLY A 115 -6.36 4.23 6.35
C GLY A 115 -5.61 4.53 5.05
N CYS A 116 -4.87 3.54 4.56
CA CYS A 116 -4.21 3.59 3.26
C CYS A 116 -5.04 2.90 2.17
N THR A 117 -4.55 2.93 0.94
CA THR A 117 -5.15 2.24 -0.21
C THR A 117 -5.29 0.73 0.00
N SER A 118 -4.35 0.07 0.68
CA SER A 118 -4.49 -1.36 1.01
C SER A 118 -5.62 -1.61 2.02
N GLY A 119 -5.72 -0.77 3.06
CA GLY A 119 -6.75 -0.88 4.10
C GLY A 119 -8.17 -0.60 3.59
N HIS A 120 -8.39 0.53 2.90
CA HIS A 120 -9.70 0.85 2.34
C HIS A 120 -10.02 0.07 1.07
N GLY A 121 -9.03 -0.13 0.19
CA GLY A 121 -9.23 -0.75 -1.11
C GLY A 121 -9.34 -2.26 -1.06
N ILE A 122 -8.42 -2.95 -0.40
CA ILE A 122 -8.44 -4.42 -0.35
C ILE A 122 -9.42 -4.88 0.73
N CYS A 123 -9.15 -4.53 1.99
CA CYS A 123 -9.95 -5.02 3.11
C CYS A 123 -11.31 -4.31 3.23
N GLY A 124 -11.33 -2.98 3.25
CA GLY A 124 -12.54 -2.20 3.48
C GLY A 124 -13.62 -2.36 2.41
N LEU A 125 -13.22 -2.38 1.13
CA LEU A 125 -14.13 -2.61 0.01
C LEU A 125 -14.66 -4.05 -0.02
N SER A 126 -13.82 -5.04 0.33
CA SER A 126 -14.24 -6.43 0.45
C SER A 126 -15.27 -6.66 1.56
N SER A 127 -15.26 -5.82 2.61
CA SER A 127 -16.25 -5.81 3.69
C SER A 127 -17.45 -4.89 3.42
N LEU A 128 -17.62 -4.40 2.18
CA LEU A 128 -18.73 -3.54 1.74
C LEU A 128 -18.90 -2.26 2.58
N GLN A 129 -17.80 -1.68 3.08
CA GLN A 129 -17.85 -0.45 3.86
C GLN A 129 -18.00 0.78 2.94
N LEU A 130 -19.14 1.46 3.02
CA LEU A 130 -19.39 2.71 2.27
C LEU A 130 -18.32 3.79 2.50
N PRO A 131 -17.80 4.04 3.72
CA PRO A 131 -16.71 5.00 3.92
C PRO A 131 -15.43 4.62 3.15
N SER A 132 -15.14 3.32 3.05
CA SER A 132 -13.99 2.83 2.30
C SER A 132 -14.16 2.98 0.80
N LEU A 133 -15.36 2.78 0.27
CA LEU A 133 -15.67 3.08 -1.12
C LEU A 133 -15.45 4.57 -1.45
N ALA A 134 -15.95 5.47 -0.59
CA ALA A 134 -15.76 6.90 -0.75
C ALA A 134 -14.27 7.29 -0.73
N ALA A 135 -13.49 6.72 0.20
CA ALA A 135 -12.04 6.93 0.29
C ALA A 135 -11.30 6.44 -0.97
N VAL A 136 -11.66 5.27 -1.49
CA VAL A 136 -11.04 4.71 -2.70
C VAL A 136 -11.33 5.59 -3.92
N ILE A 137 -12.59 6.03 -4.10
CA ILE A 137 -12.96 6.91 -5.21
C ILE A 137 -12.17 8.21 -5.14
N THR A 138 -12.08 8.85 -3.97
CA THR A 138 -11.34 10.10 -3.78
C THR A 138 -9.83 9.94 -4.02
N PHE A 139 -9.20 8.89 -3.50
CA PHE A 139 -7.78 8.63 -3.76
C PHE A 139 -7.50 8.38 -5.24
N LEU A 140 -8.32 7.55 -5.89
CA LEU A 140 -8.11 7.21 -7.30
C LEU A 140 -8.32 8.42 -8.20
N THR A 141 -9.39 9.20 -7.99
CA THR A 141 -9.63 10.43 -8.76
C THR A 141 -8.52 11.45 -8.57
N THR A 142 -8.10 11.69 -7.32
CA THR A 142 -7.00 12.62 -7.03
C THR A 142 -5.68 12.14 -7.66
N ALA A 143 -5.38 10.85 -7.62
CA ALA A 143 -4.19 10.28 -8.23
C ALA A 143 -4.20 10.44 -9.76
N ILE A 144 -5.32 10.16 -10.42
CA ILE A 144 -5.48 10.33 -11.87
C ILE A 144 -5.27 11.82 -12.25
N ILE A 145 -5.95 12.73 -11.56
CA ILE A 145 -5.84 14.17 -11.82
C ILE A 145 -4.39 14.64 -11.63
N THR A 146 -3.75 14.22 -10.53
CA THR A 146 -2.37 14.60 -10.23
C THR A 146 -1.39 14.05 -11.26
N ALA A 147 -1.54 12.79 -11.67
CA ALA A 147 -0.69 12.17 -12.68
C ALA A 147 -0.77 12.92 -14.02
N HIS A 148 -1.98 13.24 -14.48
CA HIS A 148 -2.16 14.03 -15.70
C HIS A 148 -1.65 15.46 -15.56
N ALA A 149 -1.87 16.12 -14.41
CA ALA A 149 -1.37 17.48 -14.18
C ALA A 149 0.17 17.54 -14.22
N VAL A 150 0.85 16.59 -13.59
CA VAL A 150 2.32 16.48 -13.58
C VAL A 150 2.85 16.19 -14.99
N GLN A 151 2.17 15.33 -15.74
CA GLN A 151 2.53 15.02 -17.12
C GLN A 151 2.34 16.24 -18.06
N LEU A 152 1.25 17.00 -17.90
CA LEU A 152 0.99 18.24 -18.64
C LEU A 152 1.98 19.35 -18.30
N ALA A 153 2.46 19.40 -17.05
CA ALA A 153 3.51 20.32 -16.62
C ALA A 153 4.91 19.94 -17.16
N GLY A 154 5.02 18.88 -17.97
CA GLY A 154 6.27 18.45 -18.58
C GLY A 154 7.26 17.82 -17.60
N VAL A 155 6.80 17.43 -16.41
CA VAL A 155 7.66 16.84 -15.39
C VAL A 155 7.91 15.37 -15.72
N LEU A 156 9.04 15.10 -16.33
CA LEU A 156 9.49 13.74 -16.63
C LEU A 156 10.06 13.04 -15.37
N PRO A 157 10.00 11.70 -15.33
CA PRO A 157 10.68 10.93 -14.30
C PRO A 157 12.19 11.17 -14.35
#